data_AF-A0A285H6T8-F1
#
_entry.id   AF-A0A285H6T8-F1
#
_cell.length_a   1.000
_cell.length_b   1.000
_cell.length_c   1.000
_cell.angle_alpha   90.00
_cell.angle_beta   90.00
_cell.angle_gamma   90.00
#
_symmetry.space_group_name_H-M   'P 1'
#
loop_
_entity.id
_entity.type
_entity.pdbx_description
1 polymer ?
#
loop_
_entity_poly.entity_id
_entity_poly.type
_entity_poly.pdbx_seq_one_letter_code
_entity_poly.pdbx_strand_id
1 'polypeptide(L)' 'MGASATLAADALTDMMIPFWQFVIGALVLVTVVLSVRKLVMRGPSRMGGAMLMAGGAVIGLTVVSYLVQLL' A
#
# COMPACT_ATOMS: atom_id res chain seq x y z
N MET A 1 36.82 -18.86 -1.78
CA MET A 1 35.52 -18.99 -1.09
C MET A 1 35.05 -17.61 -0.63
N GLY A 2 34.57 -16.76 -1.55
CA GLY A 2 34.18 -15.38 -1.22
C GLY A 2 33.04 -14.87 -2.09
N ALA A 3 33.07 -15.20 -3.39
CA ALA A 3 32.02 -14.82 -4.34
C ALA A 3 30.62 -15.30 -3.95
N SER A 4 30.47 -16.52 -3.42
CA SER A 4 29.15 -17.05 -3.01
C SER A 4 28.54 -16.31 -1.81
N ALA A 5 29.38 -15.84 -0.88
CA ALA A 5 28.90 -15.07 0.28
C ALA A 5 28.49 -13.65 -0.14
N THR A 6 29.22 -13.04 -1.07
CA THR A 6 28.88 -11.73 -1.64
C THR A 6 27.56 -11.80 -2.43
N LEU A 7 27.38 -12.84 -3.26
CA LEU A 7 26.13 -13.05 -4.01
C LEU A 7 24.92 -13.32 -3.09
N ALA A 8 25.10 -14.06 -2.00
CA ALA A 8 24.04 -14.30 -1.03
C ALA A 8 23.65 -13.03 -0.26
N ALA A 9 24.62 -12.19 0.10
CA ALA A 9 24.37 -10.91 0.76
C ALA A 9 23.65 -9.92 -0.17
N ASP A 10 24.00 -9.91 -1.46
CA ASP A 10 23.39 -9.05 -2.46
C ASP A 10 21.92 -9.46 -2.71
N ALA A 11 21.66 -10.77 -2.86
CA ALA A 11 20.30 -11.29 -3.00
C ALA A 11 19.41 -11.01 -1.76
N LEU A 12 19.98 -11.12 -0.55
CA LEU A 12 19.28 -10.75 0.68
C LEU A 12 18.96 -9.25 0.74
N THR A 13 19.88 -8.40 0.28
CA THR A 13 19.71 -6.94 0.27
C THR A 13 18.66 -6.53 -0.76
N ASP A 14 18.70 -7.13 -1.94
CA ASP A 14 17.76 -6.88 -3.03
C ASP A 14 16.34 -7.36 -2.69
N MET A 15 16.21 -8.39 -1.84
CA MET A 15 14.91 -8.88 -1.37
C MET A 15 14.38 -8.11 -0.14
N MET A 16 15.24 -7.40 0.59
CA MET A 16 14.86 -6.62 1.78
C MET A 16 14.03 -5.39 1.41
N ILE A 17 14.41 -4.68 0.35
CA ILE A 17 13.68 -3.52 -0.18
C ILE A 17 12.22 -3.88 -0.56
N PRO A 18 11.95 -4.88 -1.43
CA PRO A 18 10.60 -5.25 -1.83
C PRO A 18 9.79 -5.80 -0.65
N PHE A 19 10.40 -6.54 0.28
CA PHE A 19 9.71 -7.02 1.49
C PHE A 19 9.15 -5.86 2.32
N TRP A 20 9.97 -4.84 2.60
CA TRP A 20 9.52 -3.65 3.33
C TRP A 20 8.49 -2.84 2.55
N GLN A 21 8.58 -2.80 1.23
CA GLN A 21 7.60 -2.15 0.35
C GLN A 21 6.21 -2.79 0.48
N PHE A 22 6.13 -4.12 0.54
CA PHE A 22 4.89 -4.85 0.82
C PHE A 22 4.33 -4.55 2.21
N VAL A 23 5.18 -4.49 3.24
CA VAL A 23 4.76 -4.17 4.61
C VAL A 23 4.18 -2.75 4.68
N ILE A 24 4.87 -1.78 4.07
CA ILE A 24 4.40 -0.39 4.00
C ILE A 24 3.08 -0.31 3.23
N GLY A 25 2.98 -0.97 2.09
CA GLY A 25 1.75 -1.04 1.29
C GLY A 25 0.57 -1.61 2.09
N ALA A 26 0.77 -2.71 2.81
CA ALA A 26 -0.24 -3.34 3.64
C ALA A 26 -0.70 -2.41 4.79
N LEU A 27 0.24 -1.76 5.48
CA LEU A 27 -0.09 -0.81 6.55
C LEU A 27 -0.88 0.39 6.03
N VAL A 28 -0.46 0.97 4.90
CA VAL A 28 -1.17 2.08 4.25
C VAL A 28 -2.58 1.64 3.86
N LEU A 29 -2.73 0.46 3.24
CA LEU A 29 -4.02 -0.09 2.84
C LEU A 29 -4.96 -0.26 4.03
N VAL A 30 -4.48 -0.85 5.12
CA VAL A 30 -5.24 -1.01 6.37
C VAL A 30 -5.68 0.35 6.90
N THR A 31 -4.78 1.33 6.92
CA THR A 31 -5.06 2.67 7.45
C THR A 31 -6.11 3.40 6.59
N VAL A 32 -6.04 3.27 5.27
CA VAL A 32 -7.03 3.81 4.32
C VAL A 32 -8.39 3.14 4.54
N VAL A 33 -8.44 1.81 4.60
CA VAL A 33 -9.69 1.06 4.85
C VAL A 33 -10.32 1.46 6.17
N LEU A 34 -9.53 1.57 7.25
CA LEU A 34 -10.01 2.00 8.56
C LEU A 34 -10.54 3.44 8.54
N SER A 35 -9.84 4.34 7.84
CA SER A 35 -10.25 5.74 7.70
C SER A 35 -11.57 5.87 6.93
N VAL A 36 -11.70 5.17 5.80
CA VAL A 36 -12.94 5.11 5.01
C VAL A 36 -14.08 4.51 5.83
N ARG A 37 -13.85 3.36 6.48
CA ARG A 37 -14.86 2.70 7.32
C ARG A 37 -15.32 3.60 8.46
N LYS A 38 -14.39 4.21 9.19
CA LYS A 38 -14.70 5.13 10.30
C LYS A 38 -15.53 6.32 9.83
N LEU A 39 -15.33 6.75 8.60
CA LEU A 39 -15.99 7.91 8.05
C LEU A 39 -17.36 7.61 7.47
N VAL A 40 -17.54 6.45 6.85
CA VAL A 40 -18.85 5.89 6.51
C VAL A 40 -19.68 5.65 7.78
N MET A 41 -19.05 5.17 8.86
CA MET A 41 -19.73 4.93 10.14
C MET A 41 -20.04 6.21 10.95
N ARG A 42 -19.46 7.38 10.61
CA ARG A 42 -19.66 8.64 11.35
C ARG A 42 -20.92 9.43 10.98
N GLY A 43 -21.76 8.90 10.09
CA GLY A 43 -23.09 9.44 9.83
C GLY A 43 -23.14 10.52 8.74
N PRO A 44 -24.31 10.72 8.13
CA PRO A 44 -24.49 11.31 6.80
C PRO A 44 -24.43 12.84 6.81
N SER A 45 -23.23 13.41 6.67
CA SER A 45 -23.13 14.63 5.85
C SER A 45 -23.07 14.15 4.40
N ARG A 46 -24.19 14.22 3.67
CA ARG A 46 -24.35 13.74 2.29
C ARG A 46 -23.22 14.18 1.32
N MET A 47 -22.47 15.21 1.66
CA MET A 47 -21.35 15.72 0.88
C MET A 47 -20.01 15.03 1.22
N GLY A 48 -19.81 14.61 2.47
CA GLY A 48 -18.59 13.93 2.91
C GLY A 48 -18.44 12.55 2.28
N GLY A 49 -19.51 11.74 2.29
CA GLY A 49 -19.48 10.38 1.72
C GLY A 49 -19.10 10.34 0.24
N ALA A 50 -19.60 11.27 -0.56
CA ALA A 50 -19.27 11.37 -1.98
C ALA A 50 -17.80 11.76 -2.21
N MET A 51 -17.29 12.74 -1.46
CA MET A 51 -15.91 13.20 -1.58
C MET A 51 -14.90 12.13 -1.15
N LEU A 52 -15.29 11.27 -0.22
CA LEU A 52 -14.46 10.15 0.25
C LEU A 52 -14.53 8.92 -0.63
N MET A 53 -15.68 8.67 -1.27
CA MET A 53 -15.75 7.65 -2.31
C MET A 53 -14.88 8.04 -3.50
N ALA A 54 -14.92 9.31 -3.93
CA ALA A 54 -14.06 9.80 -4.99
C ALA A 54 -12.57 9.74 -4.59
N GLY A 55 -12.21 10.28 -3.41
CA GLY A 55 -10.83 10.22 -2.92
C GLY A 55 -10.34 8.79 -2.68
N GLY A 56 -11.18 7.93 -2.12
CA GLY A 56 -10.87 6.51 -1.92
C GLY A 56 -10.71 5.74 -3.23
N ALA A 57 -11.54 6.02 -4.24
CA ALA A 57 -11.40 5.44 -5.57
C ALA A 57 -10.10 5.87 -6.25
N VAL A 58 -9.69 7.14 -6.13
CA VAL A 58 -8.42 7.63 -6.68
C VAL A 58 -7.23 6.98 -5.98
N ILE A 59 -7.26 6.88 -4.64
CA ILE A 59 -6.22 6.21 -3.86
C ILE A 59 -6.16 4.72 -4.23
N GLY A 60 -7.31 4.04 -4.30
CA GLY A 60 -7.39 2.64 -4.70
C GLY A 60 -6.87 2.40 -6.12
N LEU A 61 -7.25 3.24 -7.08
CA LEU A 61 -6.75 3.18 -8.45
C LEU A 61 -5.23 3.40 -8.50
N THR A 62 -4.72 4.35 -7.73
CA THR A 62 -3.28 4.64 -7.66
C THR A 62 -2.52 3.44 -7.08
N VAL A 63 -3.04 2.82 -6.03
CA VAL A 63 -2.45 1.62 -5.43
C VAL A 63 -2.48 0.45 -6.41
N VAL A 64 -3.61 0.20 -7.10
CA VAL A 64 -3.72 -0.87 -8.10
C VAL A 64 -2.74 -0.65 -9.25
N SER A 65 -2.66 0.57 -9.79
CA SER A 65 -1.70 0.91 -10.84
C SER A 65 -0.25 0.69 -10.39
N TYR A 66 0.08 1.10 -9.16
CA TYR A 66 1.41 0.87 -8.60
C TYR A 66 1.70 -0.62 -8.39
N LEU A 67 0.73 -1.39 -7.92
CA LEU A 67 0.88 -2.84 -7.71
C LEU A 67 1.06 -3.58 -9.04
N VAL A 68 0.32 -3.18 -10.08
CA VAL A 68 0.46 -3.72 -11.44
C VAL A 68 1.82 -3.34 -12.05
N GLN A 69 2.33 -2.15 -11.77
CA GLN A 69 3.65 -1.74 -12.24
C GLN A 69 4.79 -2.45 -11.48
N LEU A 70 4.52 -2.89 -10.25
CA LEU A 70 5.45 -3.64 -9.41
C LEU A 70 5.50 -5.14 -9.75
N LEU A 71 4.52 -5.65 -10.50
CA LEU A 71 4.33 -7.07 -10.83
C LEU A 71 4.83 -7.39 -12.24
#